data_AF-A0ABD2K7H2-F1
#
_entry.id   AF-A0ABD2K7H2-F1
#
_cell.length_a   1.000
_cell.length_b   1.000
_cell.length_c   1.000
_cell.angle_alpha   90.00
_cell.angle_beta   90.00
_cell.angle_gamma   90.00
#
_symmetry.space_group_name_H-M   'P 1'
#
loop_
_entity.id
_entity.type
_entity.pdbx_description
1 polymer ?
#
loop_
_entity_poly.entity_id
_entity_poly.type
_entity_poly.pdbx_seq_one_letter_code
_entity_poly.pdbx_strand_id
1 'polypeptide(L)'
;MASINTSSNDQIYLAYRFAGPSADLIVPAVALYLVALVGIVLNGTVLVVTVTSNSLRGSANFLMALICLCELVHQIGHTFFLVVVISGINFVSLLTADLILTPSIFGLNCGLMAMLCASGDRLFAVISPFKHLAIFTKYKFPYLLGHLLICVFYGAFSLNYVLSNGLENAGNPTTGSISGTFNGPVGYKFFAFTFFLNLFSICCYVAIFLIIRHKNVTQQTNTRLLRSLVIILSISVGGYLINLAMYQLVYPFGYILGFPIRIWQFGCFLDILLNAAAGSNAIVLYFSSTAYRQNFKKEFRAMIGRFSNKNAVQPTHLVNNYIR
;
A
#
# COMPACT_ATOMS: atom_id res chain seq x y z
N MET A 1 -7.72 -4.20 27.06
CA MET A 1 -6.57 -3.42 26.53
C MET A 1 -5.42 -3.60 27.49
N ALA A 2 -4.20 -3.85 27.00
CA ALA A 2 -3.02 -3.88 27.86
C ALA A 2 -2.75 -2.48 28.43
N SER A 3 -2.34 -2.38 29.69
CA SER A 3 -1.98 -1.10 30.31
C SER A 3 -0.68 -0.55 29.73
N ILE A 4 -0.60 0.77 29.55
CA ILE A 4 0.62 1.44 29.11
C ILE A 4 1.66 1.44 30.25
N ASN A 5 2.91 1.16 29.91
CA ASN A 5 4.04 1.30 30.81
C ASN A 5 4.37 2.79 31.02
N THR A 6 3.96 3.34 32.16
CA THR A 6 4.13 4.76 32.47
C THR A 6 5.58 5.16 32.78
N SER A 7 6.48 4.19 33.02
CA SER A 7 7.91 4.42 33.25
C SER A 7 8.74 4.44 31.97
N SER A 8 8.11 4.41 30.79
CA SER A 8 8.81 4.53 29.51
C SER A 8 9.65 5.81 29.43
N ASN A 9 10.90 5.67 28.99
CA ASN A 9 11.83 6.78 28.73
C ASN A 9 11.74 7.30 27.28
N ASP A 10 10.76 6.85 26.51
CA ASP A 10 10.54 7.34 25.15
C ASP A 10 10.25 8.85 25.16
N GLN A 11 11.04 9.63 24.43
CA GLN A 11 10.95 11.10 24.49
C GLN A 11 9.65 11.64 23.89
N ILE A 12 9.07 10.97 22.90
CA ILE A 12 7.80 11.38 22.29
C ILE A 12 6.68 11.12 23.30
N TYR A 13 6.69 9.96 23.96
CA TYR A 13 5.78 9.64 25.05
C TYR A 13 5.87 10.68 26.19
N LEU A 14 7.08 10.98 26.66
CA LEU A 14 7.28 11.95 27.74
C LEU A 14 6.77 13.35 27.35
N ALA A 15 6.91 13.76 26.09
CA ALA A 15 6.44 15.05 25.61
C ALA A 15 4.92 15.17 25.54
N TYR A 16 4.20 14.09 25.19
CA TYR A 16 2.78 14.18 24.83
C TYR A 16 1.80 13.35 25.70
N ARG A 17 2.27 12.54 26.67
CA ARG A 17 1.42 11.63 27.48
C ARG A 17 0.28 12.28 28.26
N PHE A 18 0.34 13.60 28.50
CA PHE A 18 -0.73 14.37 29.16
C PHE A 18 -1.04 15.69 28.45
N ALA A 19 -0.61 15.84 27.21
CA ALA A 19 -0.77 17.09 26.47
C ALA A 19 -2.22 17.31 25.95
N GLY A 20 -3.06 16.27 25.98
CA GLY A 20 -4.33 16.27 25.27
C GLY A 20 -4.14 16.40 23.76
N PRO A 21 -5.12 16.91 23.00
CA PRO A 21 -4.98 17.15 21.56
C PRO A 21 -3.81 18.08 21.25
N SER A 22 -2.78 17.56 20.56
CA SER A 22 -1.57 18.32 20.19
C SER A 22 -1.47 18.50 18.69
N ALA A 23 -1.26 19.74 18.23
CA ALA A 23 -1.09 20.05 16.81
C ALA A 23 0.09 19.27 16.17
N ASP A 24 1.16 19.05 16.93
CA ASP A 24 2.34 18.30 16.48
C ASP A 24 2.05 16.84 16.10
N LEU A 25 1.02 16.24 16.72
CA LEU A 25 0.57 14.88 16.43
C LEU A 25 -0.59 14.87 15.43
N ILE A 26 -1.53 15.81 15.57
CA ILE A 26 -2.74 15.88 14.75
C ILE A 26 -2.42 16.22 13.30
N VAL A 27 -1.55 17.22 13.05
CA VAL A 27 -1.21 17.65 11.69
C VAL A 27 -0.64 16.51 10.83
N PRO A 28 0.41 15.77 11.27
CA PRO A 28 0.92 14.65 10.48
C PRO A 28 -0.11 13.52 10.35
N ALA A 29 -0.90 13.21 11.38
CA ALA A 29 -1.92 12.17 11.31
C ALA A 29 -3.03 12.50 10.29
N VAL A 30 -3.52 13.75 10.29
CA VAL A 30 -4.51 14.23 9.31
C VAL A 30 -3.93 14.20 7.90
N ALA A 31 -2.71 14.72 7.70
CA ALA A 31 -2.07 14.73 6.39
C ALA A 31 -1.87 13.30 5.85
N LEU A 32 -1.39 12.38 6.70
CA LEU A 32 -1.21 10.98 6.34
C LEU A 32 -2.54 10.30 6.01
N TYR A 33 -3.58 10.52 6.83
CA TYR A 33 -4.90 9.96 6.59
C TYR A 33 -5.53 10.47 5.28
N LEU A 34 -5.40 11.77 4.97
CA LEU A 34 -5.94 12.33 3.72
C LEU A 34 -5.28 11.71 2.49
N VAL A 35 -3.95 11.51 2.52
CA VAL A 35 -3.24 10.83 1.43
C VAL A 35 -3.63 9.35 1.35
N ALA A 36 -3.73 8.67 2.49
CA ALA A 36 -4.20 7.29 2.55
C ALA A 36 -5.63 7.15 2.01
N LEU A 37 -6.53 8.08 2.31
CA LEU A 37 -7.91 8.09 1.81
C LEU A 37 -7.96 8.18 0.29
N VAL A 38 -7.15 9.04 -0.31
CA VAL A 38 -7.00 9.10 -1.78
C VAL A 38 -6.49 7.78 -2.32
N GLY A 39 -5.47 7.19 -1.68
CA GLY A 39 -4.93 5.89 -2.04
C GLY A 39 -5.97 4.76 -1.99
N ILE A 40 -6.80 4.69 -0.94
CA ILE A 40 -7.87 3.71 -0.77
C ILE A 40 -8.84 3.78 -1.96
N VAL A 41 -9.29 4.98 -2.32
CA VAL A 41 -10.22 5.20 -3.45
C VAL A 41 -9.58 4.80 -4.78
N LEU A 42 -8.34 5.22 -5.02
CA LEU A 42 -7.62 4.96 -6.27
C LEU A 42 -7.31 3.46 -6.45
N ASN A 43 -6.75 2.81 -5.42
CA ASN A 43 -6.46 1.38 -5.42
C ASN A 43 -7.75 0.56 -5.53
N GLY A 44 -8.83 0.96 -4.85
CA GLY A 44 -10.15 0.35 -4.99
C GLY A 44 -10.70 0.43 -6.43
N THR A 45 -10.48 1.56 -7.11
CA THR A 45 -10.91 1.72 -8.51
C THR A 45 -10.13 0.77 -9.44
N VAL A 46 -8.83 0.59 -9.21
CA VAL A 46 -8.02 -0.38 -9.99
C VAL A 46 -8.54 -1.80 -9.80
N LEU A 47 -8.90 -2.19 -8.58
CA LEU A 47 -9.48 -3.51 -8.29
C LEU A 47 -10.78 -3.72 -9.07
N VAL A 48 -11.71 -2.77 -8.98
CA VAL A 48 -13.00 -2.83 -9.68
C VAL A 48 -12.77 -3.02 -11.18
N VAL A 49 -11.96 -2.14 -11.79
CA VAL A 49 -11.66 -2.19 -13.23
C VAL A 49 -11.00 -3.50 -13.63
N THR A 50 -10.09 -4.04 -12.81
CA THR A 50 -9.38 -5.28 -13.13
C THR A 50 -10.29 -6.50 -13.04
N VAL A 51 -11.22 -6.53 -12.08
CA VAL A 51 -12.16 -7.65 -11.90
C VAL A 51 -13.28 -7.63 -12.94
N THR A 52 -13.81 -6.45 -13.28
CA THR A 52 -14.92 -6.35 -14.25
C THR A 52 -14.47 -6.50 -15.70
N SER A 53 -13.20 -6.22 -16.01
CA SER A 53 -12.71 -6.22 -17.38
C SER A 53 -12.11 -7.57 -17.80
N ASN A 54 -12.77 -8.24 -18.74
CA ASN A 54 -12.25 -9.48 -19.35
C ASN A 54 -10.91 -9.26 -20.06
N SER A 55 -10.65 -8.06 -20.59
CA SER A 55 -9.40 -7.74 -21.29
C SER A 55 -8.20 -7.59 -20.35
N LEU A 56 -8.43 -7.52 -19.04
CA LEU A 56 -7.39 -7.38 -18.03
C LEU A 56 -7.03 -8.70 -17.33
N ARG A 57 -7.43 -9.88 -17.80
CA ARG A 57 -7.24 -11.17 -17.11
C ARG A 57 -5.85 -11.84 -17.26
N GLY A 58 -4.77 -11.06 -17.38
CA GLY A 58 -3.38 -11.54 -17.47
C GLY A 58 -2.65 -11.57 -16.11
N SER A 59 -1.55 -12.33 -15.99
CA SER A 59 -0.74 -12.44 -14.75
C SER A 59 -0.31 -11.08 -14.21
N ALA A 60 0.26 -10.28 -15.10
CA ALA A 60 0.39 -8.84 -15.10
C ALA A 60 -0.58 -8.07 -14.19
N ASN A 61 -1.86 -8.11 -14.57
CA ASN A 61 -2.92 -7.32 -13.97
C ASN A 61 -3.44 -7.99 -12.71
N PHE A 62 -3.36 -9.32 -12.62
CA PHE A 62 -3.62 -10.03 -11.38
C PHE A 62 -2.66 -9.58 -10.27
N LEU A 63 -1.35 -9.54 -10.54
CA LEU A 63 -0.35 -9.07 -9.58
C LEU A 63 -0.56 -7.59 -9.25
N MET A 64 -0.90 -6.76 -10.25
CA MET A 64 -1.25 -5.36 -10.02
C MET A 64 -2.48 -5.20 -9.11
N ALA A 65 -3.53 -6.00 -9.33
CA ALA A 65 -4.70 -6.02 -8.47
C ALA A 65 -4.34 -6.52 -7.06
N LEU A 66 -3.51 -7.56 -6.94
CA LEU A 66 -3.04 -8.03 -5.63
C LEU A 66 -2.29 -6.93 -4.86
N ILE A 67 -1.40 -6.19 -5.53
CA ILE A 67 -0.73 -5.02 -4.93
C ILE A 67 -1.76 -3.98 -4.48
N CYS A 68 -2.72 -3.60 -5.34
CA CYS A 68 -3.73 -2.60 -4.99
C CYS A 68 -4.61 -3.06 -3.81
N LEU A 69 -4.94 -4.35 -3.72
CA LEU A 69 -5.67 -4.91 -2.58
C LEU A 69 -4.86 -4.79 -1.29
N CYS A 70 -3.59 -5.15 -1.35
CA CYS A 70 -2.67 -5.07 -0.21
C CYS A 70 -2.50 -3.62 0.27
N GLU A 71 -2.30 -2.68 -0.66
CA GLU A 71 -2.17 -1.26 -0.36
C GLU A 71 -3.47 -0.67 0.20
N LEU A 72 -4.64 -1.10 -0.30
CA LEU A 72 -5.92 -0.70 0.28
C LEU A 72 -6.03 -1.13 1.75
N VAL A 73 -5.71 -2.39 2.04
CA VAL A 73 -5.75 -2.94 3.41
C VAL A 73 -4.72 -2.26 4.32
N HIS A 74 -3.52 -2.00 3.81
CA HIS A 74 -2.47 -1.23 4.48
C HIS A 74 -2.96 0.17 4.86
N GLN A 75 -3.50 0.92 3.90
CA GLN A 75 -3.85 2.33 4.07
C GLN A 75 -5.02 2.56 5.04
N ILE A 76 -5.92 1.57 5.22
CA ILE A 76 -7.00 1.64 6.22
C ILE A 76 -6.44 1.85 7.64
N GLY A 77 -5.26 1.31 7.94
CA GLY A 77 -4.65 1.37 9.27
C GLY A 77 -4.30 2.78 9.73
N HIS A 78 -4.08 3.72 8.81
CA HIS A 78 -3.84 5.12 9.15
C HIS A 78 -5.03 5.80 9.85
N THR A 79 -6.23 5.24 9.71
CA THR A 79 -7.42 5.68 10.46
C THR A 79 -7.21 5.53 11.97
N PHE A 80 -6.52 4.47 12.41
CA PHE A 80 -6.30 4.22 13.83
C PHE A 80 -5.42 5.29 14.47
N PHE A 81 -4.30 5.62 13.82
CA PHE A 81 -3.41 6.71 14.25
C PHE A 81 -4.18 8.03 14.38
N LEU A 82 -5.00 8.37 13.38
CA LEU A 82 -5.82 9.59 13.39
C LEU A 82 -6.77 9.63 14.60
N VAL A 83 -7.49 8.53 14.86
CA VAL A 83 -8.46 8.45 15.96
C VAL A 83 -7.76 8.59 17.32
N VAL A 84 -6.62 7.93 17.51
CA VAL A 84 -5.85 8.00 18.75
C VAL A 84 -5.41 9.44 19.05
N VAL A 85 -4.88 10.17 18.07
CA VAL A 85 -4.38 11.53 18.33
C VAL A 85 -5.49 12.58 18.41
N ILE A 86 -6.56 12.48 17.61
CA ILE A 86 -7.68 13.44 17.68
C ILE A 86 -8.45 13.30 19.01
N SER A 87 -8.53 12.09 19.56
CA SER A 87 -9.16 11.87 20.87
C SER A 87 -8.40 12.49 22.04
N GLY A 88 -7.14 12.94 21.83
CA GLY A 88 -6.26 13.45 22.87
C GLY A 88 -5.64 12.36 23.76
N ILE A 89 -5.93 11.07 23.50
CA ILE A 89 -5.28 9.94 24.19
C ILE A 89 -3.79 9.89 23.85
N ASN A 90 -3.43 10.22 22.60
CA ASN A 90 -2.08 10.28 22.02
C ASN A 90 -1.29 8.96 21.99
N PHE A 91 -1.43 8.08 22.99
CA PHE A 91 -0.72 6.81 23.08
C PHE A 91 -1.63 5.68 23.49
N VAL A 92 -1.41 4.54 22.85
CA VAL A 92 -1.96 3.24 23.24
C VAL A 92 -0.82 2.29 23.56
N SER A 93 -1.13 1.17 24.18
CA SER A 93 -0.15 0.10 24.41
C SER A 93 0.16 -0.63 23.10
N LEU A 94 1.41 -1.03 22.91
CA LEU A 94 1.91 -1.65 21.68
C LEU A 94 1.08 -2.85 21.25
N LEU A 95 0.78 -3.77 22.16
CA LEU A 95 -0.06 -4.93 21.85
C LEU A 95 -1.46 -4.52 21.36
N THR A 96 -2.04 -3.47 21.94
CA THR A 96 -3.35 -2.97 21.50
C THR A 96 -3.26 -2.40 20.08
N ALA A 97 -2.19 -1.64 19.77
CA ALA A 97 -1.97 -1.14 18.42
C ALA A 97 -1.75 -2.29 17.42
N ASP A 98 -0.91 -3.27 17.74
CA ASP A 98 -0.58 -4.39 16.85
C ASP A 98 -1.81 -5.26 16.52
N LEU A 99 -2.67 -5.51 17.51
CA LEU A 99 -3.92 -6.25 17.30
C LEU A 99 -4.90 -5.50 16.41
N ILE A 100 -5.06 -4.18 16.61
CA ILE A 100 -5.96 -3.35 15.79
C ILE A 100 -5.40 -3.17 14.37
N LEU A 101 -4.09 -3.00 14.23
CA LEU A 101 -3.39 -2.78 12.96
C LEU A 101 -3.04 -4.08 12.23
N THR A 102 -3.39 -5.25 12.77
CA THR A 102 -3.10 -6.57 12.19
C THR A 102 -3.44 -6.66 10.70
N PRO A 103 -4.62 -6.24 10.22
CA PRO A 103 -4.93 -6.29 8.79
C PRO A 103 -3.96 -5.44 7.98
N SER A 104 -3.66 -4.23 8.44
CA SER A 104 -2.80 -3.28 7.72
C SER A 104 -1.34 -3.70 7.71
N ILE A 105 -0.83 -4.28 8.80
CA ILE A 105 0.51 -4.88 8.86
C ILE A 105 0.61 -6.06 7.88
N PHE A 106 -0.42 -6.91 7.84
CA PHE A 106 -0.48 -8.02 6.88
C PHE A 106 -0.52 -7.50 5.43
N GLY A 107 -1.38 -6.51 5.15
CA GLY A 107 -1.51 -5.87 3.84
C GLY A 107 -0.20 -5.26 3.36
N LEU A 108 0.47 -4.49 4.21
CA LEU A 108 1.78 -3.88 3.92
C LEU A 108 2.81 -4.94 3.49
N ASN A 109 2.97 -6.00 4.28
CA ASN A 109 3.94 -7.05 4.00
C ASN A 109 3.58 -7.88 2.76
N CYS A 110 2.30 -8.23 2.61
CA CYS A 110 1.80 -8.93 1.43
C CYS A 110 2.02 -8.09 0.15
N GLY A 111 1.82 -6.77 0.23
CA GLY A 111 2.05 -5.82 -0.86
C GLY A 111 3.52 -5.75 -1.28
N LEU A 112 4.45 -5.68 -0.32
CA LEU A 112 5.89 -5.73 -0.57
C LEU A 112 6.30 -7.00 -1.33
N MET A 113 5.81 -8.17 -0.90
CA MET A 113 6.07 -9.43 -1.60
C MET A 113 5.39 -9.50 -2.97
N ALA A 114 4.19 -8.93 -3.11
CA ALA A 114 3.47 -8.87 -4.37
C ALA A 114 4.21 -7.99 -5.41
N MET A 115 4.81 -6.88 -4.99
CA MET A 115 5.68 -6.06 -5.84
C MET A 115 6.90 -6.83 -6.34
N LEU A 116 7.52 -7.62 -5.48
CA LEU A 116 8.62 -8.49 -5.89
C LEU A 116 8.14 -9.59 -6.85
N CYS A 117 7.02 -10.23 -6.57
CA CYS A 117 6.41 -11.20 -7.48
C CYS A 117 6.12 -10.57 -8.85
N ALA A 118 5.64 -9.32 -8.89
CA ALA A 118 5.39 -8.58 -10.12
C ALA A 118 6.68 -8.31 -10.90
N SER A 119 7.77 -7.88 -10.25
CA SER A 119 9.04 -7.67 -10.93
C SER A 119 9.64 -8.97 -11.45
N GLY A 120 9.52 -10.06 -10.69
CA GLY A 120 9.93 -11.40 -11.09
C GLY A 120 9.15 -11.96 -12.28
N ASP A 121 7.81 -11.89 -12.27
CA ASP A 121 6.94 -12.28 -13.40
C ASP A 121 7.34 -11.52 -14.67
N ARG A 122 7.65 -10.22 -14.56
CA ARG A 122 8.06 -9.41 -15.72
C ARG A 122 9.42 -9.78 -16.25
N LEU A 123 10.38 -9.99 -15.36
CA LEU A 123 11.71 -10.43 -15.76
C LEU A 123 11.61 -11.77 -16.49
N PHE A 124 10.80 -12.71 -15.98
CA PHE A 124 10.56 -13.98 -16.64
C PHE A 124 9.91 -13.83 -18.03
N ALA A 125 8.87 -12.99 -18.14
CA ALA A 125 8.20 -12.71 -19.40
C ALA A 125 9.13 -12.08 -20.47
N VAL A 126 10.12 -11.28 -20.05
CA VAL A 126 11.09 -10.62 -20.96
C VAL A 126 12.25 -11.55 -21.33
N ILE A 127 12.77 -12.33 -20.37
CA ILE A 127 13.86 -13.28 -20.61
C ILE A 127 13.37 -14.40 -21.53
N SER A 128 12.20 -14.99 -21.24
CA SER A 128 11.68 -16.16 -21.93
C SER A 128 10.17 -16.04 -22.24
N PRO A 129 9.79 -15.19 -23.21
CA PRO A 129 8.39 -14.89 -23.51
C PRO A 129 7.58 -16.13 -23.90
N PHE A 130 8.15 -17.03 -24.71
CA PHE A 130 7.46 -18.26 -25.12
C PHE A 130 7.21 -19.23 -23.97
N LYS A 131 8.19 -19.39 -23.05
CA LYS A 131 8.02 -20.25 -21.87
C LYS A 131 7.03 -19.65 -20.89
N HIS A 132 7.12 -18.33 -20.65
CA HIS A 132 6.17 -17.61 -19.81
C HIS A 132 4.74 -17.79 -20.32
N LEU A 133 4.51 -17.53 -21.61
CA LEU A 133 3.19 -17.69 -22.24
C LEU A 133 2.69 -19.14 -22.17
N ALA A 134 3.56 -20.12 -22.43
CA ALA A 134 3.20 -21.54 -22.37
C ALA A 134 2.79 -21.97 -20.95
N ILE A 135 3.56 -21.58 -19.93
CA ILE A 135 3.26 -21.88 -18.52
C ILE A 135 1.96 -21.19 -18.10
N PHE A 136 1.81 -19.90 -18.39
CA PHE A 136 0.62 -19.14 -18.02
C PHE A 136 -0.64 -19.68 -18.69
N THR A 137 -0.56 -20.10 -19.96
CA THR A 137 -1.71 -20.64 -20.68
C THR A 137 -2.08 -22.04 -20.19
N LYS A 138 -1.09 -22.92 -19.96
CA LYS A 138 -1.31 -24.30 -19.54
C LYS A 138 -1.70 -24.42 -18.06
N TYR A 139 -1.07 -23.64 -17.19
CA TYR A 139 -1.21 -23.74 -15.74
C TYR A 139 -1.67 -22.42 -15.11
N LYS A 140 -2.62 -21.73 -15.77
CA LYS A 140 -3.07 -20.40 -15.36
C LYS A 140 -3.42 -20.30 -13.88
N PHE A 141 -4.30 -21.18 -13.40
CA PHE A 141 -4.78 -21.12 -12.02
C PHE A 141 -3.68 -21.45 -11.00
N PRO A 142 -2.94 -22.59 -11.10
CA PRO A 142 -1.82 -22.87 -10.21
C PRO A 142 -0.75 -21.77 -10.20
N TYR A 143 -0.47 -21.16 -11.35
CA TYR A 143 0.52 -20.09 -11.47
C TYR A 143 0.12 -18.85 -10.66
N LEU A 144 -1.12 -18.38 -10.80
CA LEU A 144 -1.61 -17.22 -10.05
C LEU A 144 -1.79 -17.53 -8.56
N LEU A 145 -2.25 -18.74 -8.24
CA LEU A 145 -2.37 -19.21 -6.86
C LEU A 145 -1.00 -19.27 -6.18
N GLY A 146 0.05 -19.72 -6.88
CA GLY A 146 1.42 -19.73 -6.36
C GLY A 146 1.90 -18.36 -5.93
N HIS A 147 1.69 -17.33 -6.75
CA HIS A 147 2.01 -15.95 -6.37
C HIS A 147 1.23 -15.48 -5.14
N LEU A 148 -0.09 -15.75 -5.10
CA LEU A 148 -0.92 -15.39 -3.95
C LEU A 148 -0.41 -16.05 -2.67
N LEU A 149 -0.11 -17.35 -2.71
CA LEU A 149 0.36 -18.11 -1.54
C LEU A 149 1.71 -17.59 -1.05
N ILE A 150 2.64 -17.25 -1.94
CA ILE A 150 3.93 -16.64 -1.56
C ILE A 150 3.71 -15.31 -0.82
N CYS A 151 2.81 -14.47 -1.33
CA CYS A 151 2.51 -13.18 -0.71
C CYS A 151 1.81 -13.33 0.65
N VAL A 152 0.82 -14.22 0.75
CA VAL A 152 0.10 -14.51 2.00
C VAL A 152 1.04 -15.12 3.05
N PHE A 153 1.90 -16.06 2.65
CA PHE A 153 2.86 -16.68 3.56
C PHE A 153 3.83 -15.64 4.12
N TYR A 154 4.39 -14.78 3.27
CA TYR A 154 5.26 -13.70 3.72
C TYR A 154 4.53 -12.71 4.64
N GLY A 155 3.31 -12.28 4.26
CA GLY A 155 2.48 -11.40 5.08
C GLY A 155 2.18 -11.98 6.46
N ALA A 156 1.82 -13.27 6.53
CA ALA A 156 1.52 -13.96 7.77
C ALA A 156 2.77 -14.15 8.65
N PHE A 157 3.91 -14.49 8.04
CA PHE A 157 5.19 -14.62 8.75
C PHE A 157 5.61 -13.30 9.39
N SER A 158 5.60 -12.20 8.63
CA SER A 158 5.93 -10.87 9.17
C SER A 158 4.95 -10.42 10.26
N LEU A 159 3.65 -10.68 10.08
CA LEU A 159 2.63 -10.35 11.09
C LEU A 159 2.87 -11.12 12.40
N ASN A 160 3.15 -12.43 12.32
CA ASN A 160 3.46 -13.23 13.50
C ASN A 160 4.69 -12.68 14.24
N TYR A 161 5.70 -12.22 13.50
CA TYR A 161 6.89 -11.62 14.08
C TYR A 161 6.58 -10.31 14.84
N VAL A 162 5.75 -9.42 14.26
CA VAL A 162 5.32 -8.19 14.92
C VAL A 162 4.47 -8.47 16.16
N LEU A 163 3.48 -9.37 16.05
CA LEU A 163 2.60 -9.72 17.18
C LEU A 163 3.36 -10.37 18.34
N SER A 164 4.38 -11.19 18.05
CA SER A 164 5.21 -11.80 19.09
C SER A 164 5.99 -10.74 19.86
N ASN A 165 6.55 -9.74 19.16
CA ASN A 165 7.20 -8.58 19.80
C ASN A 165 6.19 -7.71 20.57
N GLY A 166 5.00 -7.52 20.03
CA GLY A 166 3.89 -6.85 20.71
C GLY A 166 3.49 -7.53 22.01
N LEU A 167 3.50 -8.87 22.06
CA LEU A 167 3.23 -9.63 23.29
C LEU A 167 4.35 -9.47 24.33
N GLU A 168 5.62 -9.56 23.91
CA GLU A 168 6.78 -9.40 24.81
C GLU A 168 6.89 -7.96 25.36
N ASN A 169 6.44 -6.98 24.58
CA ASN A 169 6.56 -5.56 24.88
C ASN A 169 5.20 -4.88 25.03
N ALA A 170 4.21 -5.61 25.55
CA ALA A 170 2.80 -5.23 25.49
C ALA A 170 2.49 -3.82 26.00
N GLY A 171 3.18 -3.37 27.05
CA GLY A 171 2.95 -2.06 27.66
C GLY A 171 3.65 -0.89 26.97
N ASN A 172 4.53 -1.10 25.99
CA ASN A 172 5.28 0.00 25.39
C ASN A 172 4.32 1.02 24.73
N PRO A 173 4.45 2.32 25.02
CA PRO A 173 3.58 3.33 24.43
C PRO A 173 3.89 3.49 22.94
N THR A 174 2.83 3.60 22.13
CA THR A 174 2.92 3.93 20.70
C THR A 174 1.80 4.89 20.34
N THR A 175 2.03 5.75 19.35
CA THR A 175 1.01 6.70 18.88
C THR A 175 -0.12 6.01 18.10
N GLY A 176 0.01 4.71 17.83
CA GLY A 176 -0.91 3.98 16.96
C GLY A 176 -0.61 4.15 15.48
N SER A 177 0.53 4.76 15.11
CA SER A 177 1.02 4.71 13.73
C SER A 177 1.53 3.30 13.39
N ILE A 178 1.38 2.91 12.13
CA ILE A 178 1.90 1.62 11.63
C ILE A 178 3.43 1.56 11.81
N SER A 179 4.15 2.65 11.56
CA SER A 179 5.60 2.72 11.80
C SER A 179 5.95 2.48 13.27
N GLY A 180 5.07 2.85 14.22
CA GLY A 180 5.26 2.62 15.65
C GLY A 180 5.16 1.15 16.09
N THR A 181 4.57 0.27 15.27
CA THR A 181 4.53 -1.18 15.52
C THR A 181 5.85 -1.87 15.19
N PHE A 182 6.69 -1.22 14.37
CA PHE A 182 8.01 -1.69 13.97
C PHE A 182 9.10 -1.04 14.83
N ASN A 183 9.01 -1.22 16.15
CA ASN A 183 10.01 -0.70 17.10
C ASN A 183 11.08 -1.74 17.47
N GLY A 184 12.18 -1.25 18.04
CA GLY A 184 13.25 -2.08 18.58
C GLY A 184 13.89 -3.03 17.55
N PRO A 185 14.37 -4.21 17.99
CA PRO A 185 15.01 -5.21 17.11
C PRO A 185 14.13 -5.68 15.95
N VAL A 186 12.80 -5.72 16.14
CA VAL A 186 11.85 -6.10 15.09
C VAL A 186 11.83 -5.07 13.97
N GLY A 187 11.80 -3.78 14.32
CA GLY A 187 11.91 -2.70 13.35
C GLY A 187 13.17 -2.82 12.50
N TYR A 188 14.34 -2.95 13.13
CA TYR A 188 15.62 -3.07 12.41
C TYR A 188 15.62 -4.22 11.40
N LYS A 189 15.16 -5.41 11.81
CA LYS A 189 15.07 -6.56 10.91
C LYS A 189 14.06 -6.35 9.80
N PHE A 190 12.86 -5.87 10.12
CA PHE A 190 11.81 -5.59 9.13
C PHE A 190 12.31 -4.64 8.05
N PHE A 191 12.88 -3.51 8.46
CA PHE A 191 13.37 -2.50 7.54
C PHE A 191 14.57 -3.01 6.71
N ALA A 192 15.48 -3.80 7.30
CA ALA A 192 16.58 -4.42 6.55
C ALA A 192 16.07 -5.43 5.51
N PHE A 193 15.16 -6.34 5.88
CA PHE A 193 14.56 -7.29 4.93
C PHE A 193 13.80 -6.56 3.82
N THR A 194 13.01 -5.56 4.17
CA THR A 194 12.25 -4.77 3.21
C THR A 194 13.17 -4.02 2.26
N PHE A 195 14.32 -3.52 2.74
CA PHE A 195 15.35 -2.91 1.89
C PHE A 195 15.87 -3.91 0.86
N PHE A 196 16.20 -5.14 1.26
CA PHE A 196 16.67 -6.17 0.33
C PHE A 196 15.60 -6.59 -0.70
N LEU A 197 14.33 -6.71 -0.29
CA LEU A 197 13.24 -7.00 -1.23
C LEU A 197 13.06 -5.91 -2.29
N ASN A 198 13.13 -4.64 -1.87
CA ASN A 198 13.04 -3.51 -2.78
C ASN A 198 14.27 -3.42 -3.69
N LEU A 199 15.48 -3.65 -3.15
CA LEU A 199 16.71 -3.69 -3.93
C LEU A 199 16.67 -4.79 -4.99
N PHE A 200 16.21 -6.00 -4.64
CA PHE A 200 16.06 -7.09 -5.59
C PHE A 200 15.02 -6.77 -6.66
N SER A 201 13.92 -6.10 -6.31
CA SER A 201 12.93 -5.60 -7.27
C SER A 201 13.54 -4.59 -8.25
N ILE A 202 14.38 -3.66 -7.78
CA ILE A 202 15.14 -2.74 -8.64
C ILE A 202 16.07 -3.51 -9.57
N CYS A 203 16.81 -4.49 -9.07
CA CYS A 203 17.70 -5.31 -9.91
C CYS A 203 16.93 -6.00 -11.04
N CYS A 204 15.71 -6.52 -10.77
CA CYS A 204 14.85 -7.06 -11.83
C CYS A 204 14.51 -6.00 -12.89
N TYR A 205 14.18 -4.77 -12.50
CA TYR A 205 13.86 -3.71 -13.45
C TYR A 205 15.05 -3.21 -14.26
N VAL A 206 16.21 -3.08 -13.63
CA VAL A 206 17.46 -2.77 -14.33
C VAL A 206 17.74 -3.86 -15.37
N ALA A 207 17.61 -5.14 -14.99
CA ALA A 207 17.79 -6.25 -15.93
C ALA A 207 16.78 -6.21 -17.09
N ILE A 208 15.49 -5.96 -16.82
CA ILE A 208 14.46 -5.78 -17.85
C ILE A 208 14.85 -4.66 -18.83
N PHE A 209 15.27 -3.50 -18.29
CA PHE A 209 15.68 -2.35 -19.10
C PHE A 209 16.87 -2.68 -20.01
N LEU A 210 17.91 -3.32 -19.47
CA LEU A 210 19.09 -3.73 -20.22
C LEU A 210 18.74 -4.75 -21.33
N ILE A 211 17.90 -5.74 -21.03
CA ILE A 211 17.48 -6.75 -22.01
C ILE A 211 16.68 -6.13 -23.15
N ILE A 212 15.75 -5.23 -22.84
CA ILE A 212 14.94 -4.53 -23.86
C ILE A 212 15.82 -3.68 -24.76
N ARG A 213 16.79 -2.96 -24.18
CA ARG A 213 17.74 -2.13 -24.93
C ARG A 213 18.62 -2.98 -25.85
N HIS A 214 19.06 -4.15 -25.40
CA HIS A 214 19.92 -5.02 -26.18
C HIS A 214 19.18 -5.73 -27.32
N LYS A 215 17.93 -6.16 -27.09
CA LYS A 215 17.19 -6.99 -28.06
C LYS A 215 16.50 -6.18 -29.18
N ASN A 216 16.59 -4.85 -29.22
CA ASN A 216 15.91 -3.98 -30.20
C ASN A 216 14.45 -4.40 -30.47
N VAL A 217 13.73 -4.80 -29.42
CA VAL A 217 12.40 -5.42 -29.56
C VAL A 217 11.39 -4.38 -30.05
N THR A 218 11.10 -4.40 -31.35
CA THR A 218 10.15 -3.53 -32.06
C THR A 218 8.68 -3.94 -31.85
N GLN A 219 8.33 -4.54 -30.70
CA GLN A 219 6.94 -4.87 -30.39
C GLN A 219 6.28 -3.70 -29.62
N GLN A 220 5.69 -2.75 -30.36
CA GLN A 220 5.11 -1.50 -29.84
C GLN A 220 4.06 -1.69 -28.73
N THR A 221 3.28 -2.78 -28.75
CA THR A 221 2.15 -2.97 -27.81
C THR A 221 2.61 -3.52 -26.45
N ASN A 222 3.50 -4.52 -26.45
CA ASN A 222 4.01 -5.12 -25.21
C ASN A 222 4.99 -4.19 -24.47
N THR A 223 5.79 -3.42 -25.20
CA THR A 223 6.70 -2.42 -24.61
C THR A 223 5.95 -1.30 -23.89
N ARG A 224 4.78 -0.88 -24.39
CA ARG A 224 3.98 0.17 -23.74
C ARG A 224 3.41 -0.28 -22.39
N LEU A 225 2.82 -1.47 -22.33
CA LEU A 225 2.31 -2.05 -21.08
C LEU A 225 3.44 -2.31 -20.07
N LEU A 226 4.60 -2.74 -20.56
CA LEU A 226 5.76 -2.91 -19.70
C LEU A 226 6.28 -1.57 -19.17
N ARG A 227 6.33 -0.52 -19.99
CA ARG A 227 6.70 0.83 -19.57
C ARG A 227 5.80 1.37 -18.46
N SER A 228 4.48 1.18 -18.58
CA SER A 228 3.53 1.59 -17.53
C SER A 228 3.85 0.95 -16.19
N LEU A 229 4.13 -0.35 -16.20
CA LEU A 229 4.35 -1.13 -14.99
C LEU A 229 5.71 -0.82 -14.33
N VAL A 230 6.74 -0.58 -15.15
CA VAL A 230 8.05 -0.11 -14.67
C VAL A 230 7.88 1.22 -13.93
N ILE A 231 7.14 2.18 -14.49
CA ILE A 231 6.93 3.50 -13.84
C ILE A 231 6.20 3.33 -12.51
N ILE A 232 5.11 2.55 -12.48
CA ILE A 232 4.34 2.28 -11.26
C ILE A 232 5.24 1.73 -10.16
N LEU A 233 5.99 0.69 -10.52
CA LEU A 233 6.79 -0.03 -9.55
C LEU A 233 8.03 0.76 -9.15
N SER A 234 8.61 1.58 -10.02
CA SER A 234 9.66 2.54 -9.64
C SER A 234 9.17 3.61 -8.67
N ILE A 235 7.97 4.17 -8.86
CA ILE A 235 7.40 5.16 -7.94
C ILE A 235 7.11 4.49 -6.59
N SER A 236 6.44 3.33 -6.60
CA SER A 236 6.12 2.60 -5.37
C SER A 236 7.37 2.18 -4.61
N VAL A 237 8.27 1.41 -5.26
CA VAL A 237 9.55 0.94 -4.68
C VAL A 237 10.43 2.10 -4.23
N GLY A 238 10.45 3.20 -4.99
CA GLY A 238 11.18 4.42 -4.61
C GLY A 238 10.64 5.05 -3.34
N GLY A 239 9.31 5.16 -3.20
CA GLY A 239 8.66 5.64 -1.97
C GLY A 239 9.00 4.79 -0.76
N TYR A 240 8.95 3.46 -0.91
CA TYR A 240 9.38 2.52 0.13
C TYR A 240 10.87 2.71 0.48
N LEU A 241 11.77 2.78 -0.50
CA LEU A 241 13.21 2.93 -0.23
C LEU A 241 13.56 4.24 0.46
N ILE A 242 12.94 5.35 0.07
CA ILE A 242 13.16 6.65 0.72
C ILE A 242 12.74 6.58 2.20
N ASN A 243 11.59 5.97 2.47
CA ASN A 243 11.12 5.77 3.84
C ASN A 243 12.04 4.83 4.65
N LEU A 244 12.49 3.74 4.05
CA LEU A 244 13.42 2.79 4.69
C LEU A 244 14.78 3.43 4.99
N ALA A 245 15.28 4.26 4.08
CA ALA A 245 16.54 4.98 4.27
C ALA A 245 16.48 5.89 5.50
N MET A 246 15.33 6.51 5.79
CA MET A 246 15.16 7.26 7.04
C MET A 246 15.33 6.39 8.28
N TYR A 247 14.61 5.27 8.35
CA TYR A 247 14.66 4.40 9.53
C TYR A 247 16.02 3.68 9.71
N GLN A 248 16.74 3.40 8.62
CA GLN A 248 18.03 2.70 8.66
C GLN A 248 19.24 3.62 8.74
N LEU A 249 19.21 4.78 8.09
CA LEU A 249 20.37 5.66 7.97
C LEU A 249 20.28 6.93 8.80
N VAL A 250 19.08 7.39 9.16
CA VAL A 250 18.91 8.66 9.87
C VAL A 250 18.53 8.42 11.33
N TYR A 251 17.57 7.52 11.58
CA TYR A 251 17.10 7.23 12.93
C TYR A 251 18.21 6.78 13.90
N PRO A 252 19.18 5.91 13.51
CA PRO A 252 20.28 5.53 14.40
C PRO A 252 21.20 6.69 14.78
N PHE A 253 21.31 7.71 13.93
CA PHE A 253 22.12 8.91 14.17
C PHE A 253 21.30 10.05 14.78
N GLY A 254 20.08 9.77 15.22
CA GLY A 254 19.16 10.81 15.66
C GLY A 254 19.65 11.60 16.86
N TYR A 255 20.43 10.98 17.75
CA TYR A 255 21.07 11.65 18.87
C TYR A 255 22.06 12.74 18.45
N ILE A 256 22.62 12.65 17.24
CA ILE A 256 23.52 13.66 16.65
C ILE A 256 22.72 14.74 15.92
N LEU A 257 21.64 14.35 15.22
CA LEU A 257 20.91 15.20 14.27
C LEU A 257 19.84 16.10 14.92
N GLY A 258 19.55 15.94 16.21
CA GLY A 258 18.75 16.89 16.99
C GLY A 258 17.65 16.26 17.85
N PHE A 259 16.67 17.07 18.23
CA PHE A 259 15.55 16.68 19.10
C PHE A 259 14.75 15.50 18.49
N PRO A 260 14.59 14.36 19.19
CA PRO A 260 13.88 13.18 18.69
C PRO A 260 12.47 13.41 18.13
N ILE A 261 11.76 14.41 18.65
CA ILE A 261 10.45 14.83 18.13
C ILE A 261 10.55 15.29 16.66
N ARG A 262 11.58 16.06 16.29
CA ARG A 262 11.76 16.53 14.91
C ARG A 262 12.08 15.38 13.95
N ILE A 263 12.86 14.41 14.42
CA ILE A 263 13.20 13.21 13.65
C ILE A 263 11.96 12.37 13.41
N TRP A 264 11.11 12.23 14.43
CA TRP A 264 9.82 11.56 14.30
C TRP A 264 8.90 12.30 13.31
N GLN A 265 8.79 13.63 13.41
CA GLN A 265 8.00 14.45 12.47
C GLN A 265 8.51 14.32 11.03
N PHE A 266 9.82 14.30 10.83
CA PHE A 266 10.43 14.06 9.52
C PHE A 266 10.13 12.64 9.02
N GLY A 267 10.13 11.63 9.90
CA GLY A 267 9.65 10.29 9.59
C GLY A 267 8.21 10.29 9.10
N CYS A 268 7.30 10.99 9.78
CA CYS A 268 5.90 11.13 9.34
C CYS A 268 5.79 11.80 7.96
N PHE A 269 6.62 12.78 7.66
CA PHE A 269 6.65 13.38 6.32
C PHE A 269 7.02 12.34 5.24
N LEU A 270 7.98 11.46 5.51
CA LEU A 270 8.33 10.40 4.58
C LEU A 270 7.27 9.28 4.52
N ASP A 271 6.56 9.00 5.61
CA ASP A 271 5.38 8.11 5.61
C ASP A 271 4.28 8.66 4.68
N ILE A 272 4.09 9.99 4.65
CA ILE A 272 3.15 10.65 3.72
C ILE A 272 3.58 10.44 2.26
N LEU A 273 4.88 10.63 1.96
CA LEU A 273 5.40 10.40 0.60
C LEU A 273 5.27 8.94 0.16
N LEU A 274 5.55 7.99 1.05
CA LEU A 274 5.37 6.56 0.80
C LEU A 274 3.90 6.27 0.47
N ASN A 275 2.96 6.81 1.25
CA ASN A 275 1.54 6.61 1.01
C ASN A 275 1.04 7.25 -0.28
N ALA A 276 1.59 8.41 -0.65
CA ALA A 276 1.32 9.03 -1.94
C ALA A 276 1.81 8.13 -3.10
N ALA A 277 2.99 7.53 -2.96
CA ALA A 277 3.52 6.58 -3.92
C ALA A 277 2.64 5.32 -4.01
N ALA A 278 2.24 4.73 -2.88
CA ALA A 278 1.34 3.57 -2.81
C ALA A 278 -0.05 3.84 -3.39
N GLY A 279 -0.56 5.08 -3.28
CA GLY A 279 -1.82 5.51 -3.88
C GLY A 279 -1.74 5.85 -5.37
N SER A 280 -0.54 6.06 -5.92
CA SER A 280 -0.34 6.58 -7.29
C SER A 280 -0.61 5.56 -8.40
N ASN A 281 -0.77 4.27 -8.06
CA ASN A 281 -0.98 3.15 -8.98
C ASN A 281 -2.04 3.45 -10.05
N ALA A 282 -3.23 3.91 -9.63
CA ALA A 282 -4.34 4.18 -10.53
C ALA A 282 -4.04 5.34 -11.49
N ILE A 283 -3.43 6.41 -10.98
CA ILE A 283 -3.04 7.59 -11.76
C ILE A 283 -2.08 7.18 -12.85
N VAL A 284 -1.02 6.46 -12.48
CA VAL A 284 -0.01 6.02 -13.44
C VAL A 284 -0.64 5.07 -14.47
N LEU A 285 -1.44 4.08 -14.05
CA LEU A 285 -2.15 3.17 -14.97
C LEU A 285 -3.05 3.93 -15.96
N TYR A 286 -3.78 4.94 -15.50
CA TYR A 286 -4.66 5.75 -16.33
C TYR A 286 -3.89 6.51 -17.42
N PHE A 287 -2.74 7.11 -17.08
CA PHE A 287 -1.95 7.88 -18.05
C PHE A 287 -1.12 7.00 -18.99
N SER A 288 -0.65 5.86 -18.50
CA SER A 288 0.33 5.04 -19.23
C SER A 288 -0.29 3.89 -20.03
N SER A 289 -1.46 3.36 -19.61
CA SER A 289 -2.15 2.25 -20.28
C SER A 289 -3.47 2.65 -20.92
N THR A 290 -3.55 2.50 -22.25
CA THR A 290 -4.78 2.72 -23.03
C THR A 290 -5.92 1.81 -22.60
N ALA A 291 -5.61 0.55 -22.29
CA ALA A 291 -6.59 -0.44 -21.85
C ALA A 291 -7.20 -0.05 -20.49
N TYR A 292 -6.37 0.30 -19.50
CA TYR A 292 -6.89 0.78 -18.22
C TYR A 292 -7.69 2.05 -18.40
N ARG A 293 -7.20 3.04 -19.14
CA ARG A 293 -7.91 4.30 -19.40
C ARG A 293 -9.30 4.10 -20.01
N GLN A 294 -9.43 3.20 -20.98
CA GLN A 294 -10.73 2.87 -21.59
C GLN A 294 -11.68 2.22 -20.59
N ASN A 295 -11.18 1.27 -19.80
CA ASN A 295 -11.99 0.59 -18.79
C ASN A 295 -12.37 1.54 -17.63
N PHE A 296 -11.46 2.39 -17.16
CA PHE A 296 -11.78 3.45 -16.19
C PHE A 296 -12.93 4.32 -16.71
N LYS A 297 -12.83 4.85 -17.93
CA LYS A 297 -13.90 5.67 -18.52
C LYS A 297 -15.23 4.93 -18.61
N LYS A 298 -15.20 3.64 -18.94
CA LYS A 298 -16.40 2.79 -19.01
C LYS A 298 -17.05 2.64 -17.63
N GLU A 299 -16.28 2.28 -16.62
CA GLU A 299 -16.80 2.06 -15.26
C GLU A 299 -17.25 3.37 -14.59
N PHE A 300 -16.52 4.48 -14.75
CA PHE A 300 -16.94 5.78 -14.24
C PHE A 300 -18.26 6.25 -14.88
N ARG A 301 -18.44 6.07 -16.19
CA ARG A 301 -19.73 6.38 -16.84
C ARG A 301 -20.85 5.48 -16.32
N ALA A 302 -20.59 4.19 -16.14
CA ALA A 302 -21.59 3.26 -15.61
C ALA A 302 -22.01 3.63 -14.17
N MET A 303 -21.07 4.04 -13.32
CA MET A 303 -21.37 4.54 -11.98
C MET A 303 -22.22 5.81 -12.03
N ILE A 304 -21.80 6.83 -12.80
CA ILE A 304 -22.55 8.09 -12.93
C ILE A 304 -23.97 7.85 -13.47
N GLY A 305 -24.12 6.96 -14.47
CA GLY A 305 -25.43 6.61 -15.03
C GLY A 305 -26.36 5.95 -14.00
N ARG A 306 -25.82 5.11 -13.09
CA ARG A 306 -26.60 4.52 -11.99
C ARG A 306 -27.07 5.54 -10.96
N PHE A 307 -26.27 6.57 -10.68
CA PHE A 307 -26.69 7.68 -9.80
C PHE A 307 -27.75 8.56 -10.47
N SER A 308 -27.60 8.85 -11.77
CA SER A 308 -28.57 9.65 -12.53
C SER A 308 -29.94 8.99 -12.62
N ASN A 309 -30.01 7.69 -12.91
CA ASN A 309 -31.28 6.96 -13.05
C ASN A 309 -32.04 6.76 -11.73
N LYS A 310 -31.38 6.81 -10.57
CA LYS A 310 -32.05 6.71 -9.27
C LYS A 310 -32.79 8.00 -8.87
N ASN A 311 -32.45 9.13 -9.49
CA ASN A 311 -33.11 10.41 -9.24
C ASN A 311 -34.27 10.70 -10.20
N ALA A 312 -34.49 9.84 -11.21
CA ALA A 312 -35.69 9.86 -12.04
C ALA A 312 -36.83 9.15 -11.29
N VAL A 313 -37.39 9.83 -10.27
CA VAL A 313 -38.71 9.47 -9.74
C VAL A 313 -39.67 9.57 -10.92
N GLN A 314 -40.24 8.45 -11.36
CA GLN A 314 -41.27 8.47 -12.38
C GLN A 314 -42.40 9.39 -11.87
N PRO A 315 -42.82 10.42 -12.63
CA PRO A 315 -43.99 11.19 -12.26
C PRO A 315 -45.14 10.18 -12.15
N THR A 316 -45.64 10.03 -10.93
CA THR A 316 -46.77 9.17 -10.63
C THR A 316 -47.88 9.62 -11.56
N HIS A 317 -48.30 8.74 -12.47
CA HIS A 317 -49.46 8.97 -13.32
C HIS A 317 -50.65 9.25 -12.39
N LEU A 318 -50.98 10.53 -12.21
CA LEU A 318 -52.27 10.93 -11.69
C LEU A 318 -53.29 10.41 -12.70
N VAL A 319 -53.95 9.35 -12.27
CA VAL A 319 -55.05 8.68 -12.93
C VAL A 319 -56.13 9.73 -13.21
N ASN A 320 -56.28 10.12 -14.47
CA ASN A 320 -57.45 10.81 -14.97
C ASN A 320 -58.63 9.82 -14.92
N ASN A 321 -59.28 9.72 -13.75
CA ASN A 321 -60.61 9.16 -13.60
C ASN A 321 -61.57 10.32 -13.36
N TYR A 322 -61.99 11.03 -14.43
CA TYR A 322 -63.26 11.76 -14.47
C TYR A 322 -63.62 12.03 -15.94
N ILE A 323 -64.63 11.32 -16.45
CA ILE A 323 -65.83 11.83 -17.14
C ILE A 323 -66.64 10.60 -17.58
N ARG A 324 -67.61 10.24 -16.73
CA ARG A 324 -68.94 9.79 -17.12
C ARG A 324 -69.92 10.32 -16.09
#